data_AF-A0A2E1SRM4-F1
#
_entry.id   AF-A0A2E1SRM4-F1
#
_cell.length_a   1.000
_cell.length_b   1.000
_cell.length_c   1.000
_cell.angle_alpha   90.00
_cell.angle_beta   90.00
_cell.angle_gamma   90.00
#
_symmetry.space_group_name_H-M   'P 1'
#
loop_
_entity.id
_entity.type
_entity.pdbx_description
1 polymer ?
#
loop_
_entity_poly.entity_id
_entity_poly.type
_entity_poly.pdbx_seq_one_letter_code
_entity_poly.pdbx_strand_id
1 'polypeptide(L)'
;MIKIPFQRLGEDILQAIIEEFILREGTDYGAYEADFESKVAQVHKQLASGEIVITFDPKTENCTVLTRHQFQRNKRTLMQERNFAQQDLDTYQDYIHDTGGIE
;
A
#
# COMPACT_ATOMS: atom_id res chain seq x y z
N MET A 1 -5.63 0.67 -2.64
CA MET A 1 -4.30 0.05 -2.90
C MET A 1 -4.27 -0.86 -4.13
N ILE A 2 -3.57 -0.43 -5.17
CA ILE A 2 -3.32 -1.17 -6.42
C ILE A 2 -1.81 -1.34 -6.55
N LYS A 3 -1.31 -2.55 -6.82
CA LYS A 3 0.11 -2.76 -7.12
C LYS A 3 0.42 -2.21 -8.50
N ILE A 4 1.41 -1.33 -8.60
CA ILE A 4 1.88 -0.76 -9.87
C ILE A 4 3.31 -1.22 -10.17
N PRO A 5 3.62 -1.60 -11.41
CA PRO A 5 5.00 -1.88 -11.81
C PRO A 5 5.81 -0.58 -11.82
N PHE A 6 6.97 -0.58 -11.17
CA PHE A 6 7.81 0.60 -11.05
C PHE A 6 8.29 1.12 -12.41
N GLN A 7 8.39 0.25 -13.43
CA GLN A 7 8.75 0.60 -14.80
C GLN A 7 7.71 1.49 -15.52
N ARG A 8 6.49 1.60 -14.97
CA ARG A 8 5.46 2.50 -15.52
C ARG A 8 5.48 3.89 -14.90
N LEU A 9 6.30 4.11 -13.87
CA LEU A 9 6.49 5.42 -13.26
C LEU A 9 7.55 6.18 -14.05
N GLY A 10 7.39 7.49 -14.17
CA GLY A 10 8.48 8.36 -14.63
C GLY A 10 9.66 8.27 -13.66
N GLU A 11 10.88 8.47 -14.16
CA GLU A 11 12.10 8.44 -13.33
C GLU A 11 12.00 9.39 -12.14
N ASP A 12 11.52 10.62 -12.35
CA ASP A 12 11.38 11.62 -11.28
C ASP A 12 10.43 11.15 -10.15
N ILE A 13 9.33 10.50 -10.53
CA ILE A 13 8.34 9.98 -9.56
C ILE A 13 8.92 8.78 -8.83
N LEU A 14 9.57 7.88 -9.55
CA LEU A 14 10.20 6.70 -8.96
C LEU A 14 11.29 7.10 -7.97
N GLN A 15 12.14 8.05 -8.35
CA GLN A 15 13.17 8.65 -7.52
C GLN A 15 12.53 9.20 -6.24
N ALA A 16 11.58 10.13 -6.34
CA ALA A 16 10.94 10.75 -5.19
C ALA A 16 10.32 9.73 -4.22
N ILE A 17 9.68 8.68 -4.75
CA ILE A 17 9.09 7.60 -3.95
C ILE A 17 10.17 6.79 -3.20
N ILE A 18 11.29 6.49 -3.86
CA ILE A 18 12.42 5.76 -3.26
C ILE A 18 13.07 6.60 -2.17
N GLU A 19 13.27 7.90 -2.41
CA GLU A 19 13.81 8.83 -1.43
C GLU A 19 12.92 8.89 -0.18
N GLU A 20 11.62 9.14 -0.35
CA GLU A 20 10.63 9.10 0.74
C GLU A 20 10.68 7.79 1.54
N PHE A 21 10.85 6.65 0.86
CA PHE A 21 10.96 5.35 1.52
C PHE A 21 12.23 5.24 2.37
N ILE A 22 13.39 5.64 1.83
CA ILE A 22 14.67 5.65 2.53
C ILE A 22 14.61 6.59 3.74
N LEU A 23 14.00 7.76 3.57
CA LEU A 23 13.83 8.77 4.63
C LEU A 23 12.97 8.27 5.79
N ARG A 24 11.98 7.43 5.52
CA ARG A 24 11.09 6.87 6.54
C ARG A 24 11.68 5.66 7.26
N GLU A 25 12.48 4.86 6.58
CA GLU A 25 13.18 3.70 7.19
C GLU A 25 14.44 4.11 7.96
N GLY A 26 15.07 5.24 7.61
CA GLY A 26 16.32 5.70 8.19
C GLY A 26 16.15 6.54 9.46
N THR A 27 16.46 5.97 10.63
CA THR A 27 16.69 6.72 11.88
C THR A 27 18.12 7.26 11.98
N ASP A 28 18.73 7.73 10.90
CA ASP A 28 20.14 8.15 10.93
C ASP A 28 20.45 9.17 9.82
N TYR A 29 20.21 10.44 10.10
CA TYR A 29 20.89 11.53 9.41
C TYR A 29 22.25 11.73 10.10
N GLY A 30 23.20 10.86 9.79
CA GLY A 30 24.41 10.73 10.60
C GLY A 30 25.73 10.48 9.88
N ALA A 31 25.80 10.24 8.56
CA ALA A 31 27.05 10.33 7.79
C ALA A 31 26.82 10.08 6.28
N TYR A 32 27.22 11.06 5.46
CA TYR A 32 27.53 10.96 4.02
C TYR A 32 26.41 10.68 2.99
N GLU A 33 26.36 11.54 1.97
CA GLU A 33 25.61 11.37 0.71
C GLU A 33 25.91 10.04 -0.01
N ALA A 34 27.10 9.45 0.22
CA ALA A 34 27.50 8.16 -0.36
C ALA A 34 26.65 6.96 0.14
N ASP A 35 26.08 7.04 1.35
CA ASP A 35 25.18 6.01 1.87
C ASP A 35 23.80 6.09 1.20
N PHE A 36 23.41 7.29 0.77
CA PHE A 36 22.12 7.54 0.14
C PHE A 36 22.03 6.92 -1.26
N GLU A 37 23.00 7.20 -2.15
CA GLU A 37 23.02 6.57 -3.49
C GLU A 37 23.11 5.05 -3.40
N SER A 38 23.88 4.54 -2.42
CA SER A 38 23.99 3.10 -2.16
C SER A 38 22.65 2.50 -1.73
N LYS A 39 21.88 3.20 -0.88
CA LYS A 39 20.53 2.80 -0.48
C LYS A 39 19.54 2.86 -1.64
N VAL A 40 19.59 3.89 -2.48
CA VAL A 40 18.78 3.98 -3.71
C VAL A 40 19.03 2.76 -4.59
N ALA A 41 20.29 2.42 -4.84
CA ALA A 41 20.66 1.22 -5.61
C ALA A 41 20.15 -0.08 -4.97
N GLN A 42 20.18 -0.20 -3.63
CA GLN A 42 19.58 -1.34 -2.93
C GLN A 42 18.07 -1.40 -3.10
N VAL A 43 17.36 -0.28 -2.99
CA VAL A 43 15.91 -0.22 -3.18
C VAL A 43 15.54 -0.62 -4.61
N HIS A 44 16.29 -0.17 -5.62
CA HIS A 44 16.12 -0.63 -6.99
C HIS A 44 16.27 -2.15 -7.14
N LYS A 45 17.26 -2.76 -6.49
CA LYS A 45 17.44 -4.22 -6.48
C LYS A 45 16.26 -4.93 -5.81
N GLN A 46 15.76 -4.40 -4.69
CA GLN A 46 14.60 -4.96 -3.98
C GLN A 46 13.30 -4.82 -4.79
N LEU A 47 13.13 -3.72 -5.54
CA LEU A 47 12.02 -3.55 -6.49
C LEU A 47 12.11 -4.56 -7.63
N ALA A 48 13.32 -4.82 -8.14
CA ALA A 48 13.57 -5.80 -9.19
C ALA A 48 13.36 -7.25 -8.70
N SER A 49 13.75 -7.57 -7.46
CA SER A 49 13.54 -8.88 -6.83
C SER A 49 12.07 -9.12 -6.43
N GLY A 50 11.29 -8.05 -6.27
CA GLY A 50 9.90 -8.09 -5.81
C GLY A 50 9.74 -8.24 -4.30
N GLU A 51 10.80 -8.00 -3.53
CA GLU A 51 10.77 -7.96 -2.07
C GLU A 51 9.98 -6.75 -1.55
N ILE A 52 10.05 -5.65 -2.30
CA ILE A 52 9.22 -4.46 -2.10
C ILE A 52 8.38 -4.19 -3.35
N VAL A 53 7.24 -3.55 -3.14
CA VAL A 53 6.29 -3.23 -4.21
C VAL A 53 5.82 -1.79 -4.05
N ILE A 54 5.66 -1.11 -5.19
CA ILE A 54 5.00 0.19 -5.21
C ILE A 54 3.49 -0.03 -5.33
N THR A 55 2.76 0.69 -4.49
CA THR A 55 1.31 0.70 -4.48
C THR A 55 0.78 2.10 -4.69
N PHE A 56 -0.32 2.19 -5.42
CA PHE A 56 -1.07 3.42 -5.60
C PHE A 56 -2.41 3.32 -4.87
N ASP A 57 -2.77 4.35 -4.12
CA ASP A 57 -4.12 4.48 -3.57
C ASP A 57 -4.91 5.52 -4.36
N PRO A 58 -5.98 5.13 -5.09
CA PRO A 58 -6.78 6.07 -5.87
C PRO A 58 -7.64 7.00 -5.01
N LYS A 59 -7.84 6.73 -3.72
CA LYS A 59 -8.63 7.61 -2.84
C LYS A 59 -7.82 8.80 -2.35
N THR A 60 -6.55 8.58 -2.06
CA THR A 60 -5.62 9.62 -1.58
C THR A 60 -4.65 10.09 -2.65
N GLU A 61 -4.75 9.51 -3.85
CA GLU A 61 -3.87 9.74 -5.00
C GLU A 61 -2.38 9.62 -4.66
N ASN A 62 -2.06 8.75 -3.71
CA ASN A 62 -0.70 8.64 -3.18
C ASN A 62 -0.02 7.34 -3.61
N CYS A 63 1.28 7.43 -3.91
CA CYS A 63 2.15 6.29 -4.14
C CYS A 63 2.91 5.93 -2.86
N THR A 64 3.04 4.64 -2.56
CA THR A 64 3.76 4.18 -1.37
C THR A 64 4.50 2.88 -1.66
N VAL A 65 5.73 2.79 -1.16
CA VAL A 65 6.53 1.55 -1.17
C VAL A 65 6.17 0.73 0.05
N LEU A 66 5.88 -0.55 -0.16
CA LEU A 66 5.59 -1.50 0.92
C LEU A 66 6.43 -2.76 0.71
N THR A 67 6.86 -3.37 1.80
CA THR A 67 7.43 -4.73 1.71
C THR A 67 6.34 -5.72 1.30
N ARG A 68 6.73 -6.84 0.70
CA ARG A 68 5.80 -7.92 0.31
C ARG A 68 4.91 -8.36 1.49
N HIS A 69 5.47 -8.42 2.69
CA HIS A 69 4.73 -8.77 3.91
C HIS A 69 3.74 -7.66 4.33
N GLN A 70 4.17 -6.39 4.31
CA GLN A 70 3.27 -5.26 4.57
C GLN A 70 2.13 -5.18 3.57
N PHE A 71 2.41 -5.38 2.28
CA PHE A 71 1.40 -5.39 1.23
C PHE A 71 0.34 -6.48 1.46
N GLN A 72 0.77 -7.70 1.80
CA GLN A 72 -0.15 -8.81 2.12
C GLN A 72 -1.01 -8.50 3.34
N ARG A 73 -0.41 -7.95 4.40
CA ARG A 73 -1.12 -7.56 5.61
C ARG A 73 -2.17 -6.47 5.32
N ASN A 74 -1.78 -5.40 4.64
CA ASN A 74 -2.67 -4.30 4.30
C ASN A 74 -3.81 -4.75 3.37
N LYS A 75 -3.49 -5.61 2.38
CA LYS A 75 -4.51 -6.20 1.50
C LYS A 75 -5.51 -7.04 2.29
N ARG A 76 -5.05 -7.81 3.29
CA ARG A 76 -5.93 -8.62 4.15
C ARG A 76 -6.83 -7.73 5.01
N THR A 77 -6.30 -6.64 5.59
CA THR A 77 -7.10 -5.68 6.35
C THR A 77 -8.19 -5.04 5.49
N LEU A 78 -7.84 -4.57 4.28
CA LEU A 78 -8.82 -4.00 3.34
C LEU A 78 -9.92 -4.99 2.92
N MET A 79 -9.57 -6.28 2.81
CA MET A 79 -10.55 -7.34 2.51
C MET A 79 -11.46 -7.64 3.70
N GLN A 80 -10.94 -7.62 4.93
CA GLN A 80 -11.73 -7.79 6.14
C GLN A 80 -12.72 -6.64 6.33
N GLU A 81 -12.27 -5.39 6.17
CA GLU A 81 -13.13 -4.21 6.28
C GLU A 81 -14.27 -4.24 5.25
N ARG A 82 -13.99 -4.62 4.00
CA ARG A 82 -15.05 -4.80 2.98
C ARG A 82 -16.04 -5.90 3.36
N ASN A 83 -15.55 -7.04 3.85
CA ASN A 83 -16.43 -8.16 4.21
C ASN A 83 -17.31 -7.81 5.42
N PHE A 84 -16.77 -7.18 6.45
CA PHE A 84 -17.54 -6.77 7.63
C PHE A 84 -18.64 -5.77 7.26
N ALA A 85 -18.32 -4.76 6.45
CA ALA A 85 -19.31 -3.78 6.00
C ALA A 85 -20.42 -4.41 5.13
N GLN A 86 -20.07 -5.40 4.31
CA GLN A 86 -21.04 -6.13 3.50
C GLN A 86 -21.97 -7.00 4.38
N GLN A 87 -21.40 -7.67 5.38
CA GLN A 87 -22.14 -8.54 6.29
C GLN A 87 -23.14 -7.76 7.17
N ASP A 88 -22.79 -6.54 7.58
CA ASP A 88 -23.67 -5.62 8.31
C ASP A 88 -24.86 -5.17 7.45
N LEU A 89 -24.61 -4.84 6.17
CA LEU A 89 -25.65 -4.51 5.18
C LEU A 89 -26.59 -5.67 4.89
N ASP A 90 -26.06 -6.88 4.72
CA ASP A 90 -26.85 -8.09 4.48
C ASP A 90 -27.73 -8.42 5.71
N THR A 91 -27.19 -8.25 6.92
CA THR A 91 -27.93 -8.45 8.18
C THR A 91 -29.07 -7.42 8.33
N TYR A 92 -28.84 -6.17 7.95
CA TYR A 92 -29.88 -5.14 7.96
C TYR A 92 -30.98 -5.42 6.93
N GLN A 93 -30.64 -5.94 5.74
CA GLN A 93 -31.64 -6.32 4.74
C GLN A 93 -32.48 -7.54 5.14
N ASP A 94 -31.89 -8.51 5.84
CA ASP A 94 -32.60 -9.67 6.39
C ASP A 94 -33.62 -9.24 7.46
N TYR A 95 -33.25 -8.32 8.35
CA TYR A 95 -34.14 -7.74 9.36
C TYR A 95 -35.36 -7.02 8.77
N ILE A 96 -35.17 -6.27 7.68
CA ILE A 96 -36.26 -5.56 6.98
C ILE A 96 -37.21 -6.56 6.30
N HIS A 97 -36.70 -7.70 5.81
CA HIS A 97 -37.51 -8.74 5.19
C HIS A 97 -38.37 -9.52 6.20
N ASP A 98 -37.89 -9.71 7.44
CA ASP A 98 -38.64 -10.42 8.50
C ASP A 98 -39.72 -9.55 9.17
N THR A 99 -39.48 -8.24 9.28
CA THR A 99 -40.43 -7.28 9.91
C THR A 99 -41.49 -6.71 8.95
N GLY A 100 -41.42 -7.01 7.65
CA GLY A 100 -42.40 -6.59 6.64
C GLY A 100 -43.72 -7.36 6.63
N GLY A 101 -43.93 -8.29 7.56
CA GLY A 101 -45.12 -9.15 7.67
C GLY A 101 -46.09 -8.80 8.81
N ILE A 102 -46.23 -7.53 9.17
CA ILE A 102 -47.31 -7.04 10.04
C ILE A 102 -48.24 -6.14 9.25
N GLU A 103 -49.17 -6.77 8.52
CA GLU A 103 -50.47 -6.16 8.16
C GLU A 103 -51.50 -6.42 9.27
#